data_AF-A0A3N4KUK7-F1
#
_entry.id   AF-A0A3N4KUK7-F1
#
_cell.length_a   1.000
_cell.length_b   1.000
_cell.length_c   1.000
_cell.angle_alpha   90.00
_cell.angle_beta   90.00
_cell.angle_gamma   90.00
#
_symmetry.space_group_name_H-M   'P 1'
#
loop_
_entity.id
_entity.type
_entity.pdbx_description
1 polymer ?
#
loop_
_entity_poly.entity_id
_entity_poly.type
_entity_poly.pdbx_seq_one_letter_code
_entity_poly.pdbx_strand_id
1 'polypeptide(L)'
;MQKKPTSIVLYKLLFPSPTSKDPRDFDEFVARCIVPEIRCEIISWYGFVPDEGDLETLYPGWDYTSRPIRMRLGRYAAHRRLFRAFEKADLSEVEIDKVATWFGSKHEKTMHERERGGSAREPSDGGDLESEYEDYSDDYSA
;
A
#
# COMPACT_ATOMS: atom_id res chain seq x y z
N MET A 1 16.40 23.81 -11.57
CA MET A 1 15.81 22.90 -12.58
C MET A 1 14.52 22.33 -12.01
N GLN A 2 13.35 22.74 -12.53
CA GLN A 2 12.10 22.07 -12.18
C GLN A 2 12.16 20.65 -12.75
N LYS A 3 12.20 19.63 -11.87
CA LYS A 3 12.01 18.25 -12.29
C LYS A 3 10.62 18.18 -12.94
N LYS A 4 10.54 17.69 -14.18
CA LYS A 4 9.26 17.42 -14.84
C LYS A 4 8.38 16.61 -13.86
N PRO A 5 7.06 16.85 -13.78
CA PRO A 5 6.21 16.09 -12.89
C PRO A 5 6.40 14.60 -13.17
N THR A 6 6.88 13.87 -12.16
CA THR A 6 7.34 12.49 -12.29
C THR A 6 6.26 11.58 -12.88
N SER A 7 4.98 11.88 -12.60
CA SER A 7 3.81 11.21 -13.17
C SER A 7 3.75 11.26 -14.71
N ILE A 8 4.04 12.41 -15.34
CA ILE A 8 4.01 12.53 -16.81
C ILE A 8 5.12 11.69 -17.44
N VAL A 9 6.31 11.71 -16.85
CA VAL A 9 7.45 10.91 -17.34
C VAL A 9 7.14 9.42 -17.20
N LEU A 10 6.63 9.01 -16.05
CA LEU A 10 6.25 7.63 -15.80
C LEU A 10 5.15 7.16 -16.74
N TYR A 11 4.12 7.98 -16.98
CA TYR A 11 3.06 7.64 -17.91
C TYR A 11 3.58 7.37 -19.32
N LYS A 12 4.51 8.21 -19.83
CA LYS A 12 5.14 8.00 -21.15
C LYS A 12 5.98 6.72 -21.22
N LEU A 13 6.64 6.35 -20.12
CA LEU A 13 7.40 5.09 -20.03
C LEU A 13 6.49 3.87 -19.93
N LEU A 14 5.35 4.02 -19.27
CA LEU A 14 4.31 3.02 -19.11
C LEU A 14 3.59 2.75 -20.43
N PHE A 15 3.19 3.80 -21.14
CA PHE A 15 2.45 3.75 -22.40
C PHE A 15 3.18 4.58 -23.47
N PRO A 16 4.22 4.03 -24.12
CA PRO A 16 4.96 4.75 -25.16
C PRO A 16 4.12 4.99 -26.42
N SER A 17 3.14 4.12 -26.68
CA SER A 17 2.17 4.22 -27.77
C SER A 17 0.77 3.92 -27.25
N PRO A 18 0.13 4.85 -26.50
CA PRO A 18 -1.16 4.61 -25.86
C PRO A 18 -2.26 4.41 -26.90
N THR A 19 -3.18 3.50 -26.61
CA THR A 19 -4.39 3.22 -27.39
C THR A 19 -5.62 3.79 -26.68
N SER A 20 -6.79 3.77 -27.34
CA SER A 20 -8.05 4.22 -26.73
C SER A 20 -8.52 3.37 -25.54
N LYS A 21 -7.96 2.17 -25.36
CA LYS A 21 -8.27 1.28 -24.24
C LYS A 21 -7.38 1.53 -23.02
N ASP A 22 -6.25 2.21 -23.21
CA ASP A 22 -5.30 2.50 -22.16
C ASP A 22 -5.77 3.67 -21.28
N PRO A 23 -5.38 3.71 -19.99
CA PRO A 23 -5.51 4.88 -19.13
C PRO A 23 -5.00 6.15 -19.82
N ARG A 24 -5.64 7.30 -19.59
CA ARG A 24 -5.28 8.57 -20.24
C ARG A 24 -4.07 9.26 -19.61
N ASP A 25 -3.81 8.97 -18.34
CA ASP A 25 -2.71 9.53 -17.56
C ASP A 25 -2.25 8.54 -16.46
N PHE A 26 -1.28 8.98 -15.66
CA PHE A 26 -0.71 8.18 -14.59
C PHE A 26 -1.74 7.88 -13.48
N ASP A 27 -2.58 8.86 -13.14
CA ASP A 27 -3.54 8.74 -12.05
C ASP A 27 -4.66 7.76 -12.43
N GLU A 28 -5.12 7.80 -13.69
CA GLU A 28 -6.06 6.83 -14.22
C GLU A 28 -5.44 5.42 -14.29
N PHE A 29 -4.14 5.30 -14.60
CA PHE A 29 -3.44 4.02 -14.54
C PHE A 29 -3.40 3.47 -13.11
N VAL A 30 -3.13 4.33 -12.14
CA VAL A 30 -3.16 3.95 -10.73
C VAL A 30 -4.56 3.47 -10.33
N ALA A 31 -5.59 4.27 -10.61
CA ALA A 31 -6.96 3.95 -10.21
C ALA A 31 -7.52 2.69 -10.90
N ARG A 32 -7.27 2.52 -12.21
CA ARG A 32 -7.85 1.41 -13.00
C ARG A 32 -7.01 0.14 -12.98
N CYS A 33 -5.73 0.21 -12.64
CA CYS A 33 -4.83 -0.94 -12.73
C CYS A 33 -4.13 -1.25 -11.40
N ILE A 34 -3.52 -0.26 -10.75
CA ILE A 34 -2.75 -0.50 -9.51
C ILE A 34 -3.67 -0.80 -8.33
N VAL A 35 -4.68 0.04 -8.08
CA VAL A 35 -5.58 -0.12 -6.92
C VAL A 35 -6.33 -1.47 -6.92
N PRO A 36 -6.86 -1.98 -8.06
CA PRO A 36 -7.44 -3.32 -8.10
C PRO A 36 -6.45 -4.43 -7.76
N GLU A 37 -5.19 -4.33 -8.25
CA GLU A 37 -4.16 -5.31 -7.92
C GLU A 37 -3.80 -5.27 -6.43
N ILE A 38 -3.75 -4.09 -5.81
CA ILE A 38 -3.55 -3.92 -4.37
C ILE A 38 -4.67 -4.60 -3.59
N ARG A 39 -5.94 -4.37 -3.96
CA ARG A 39 -7.10 -5.02 -3.32
C ARG A 39 -7.01 -6.55 -3.40
N CYS A 40 -6.65 -7.10 -4.56
CA CYS A 40 -6.42 -8.54 -4.72
C CYS A 40 -5.28 -9.04 -3.82
N GLU A 41 -4.21 -8.26 -3.66
CA GLU A 41 -3.09 -8.62 -2.80
C GLU A 41 -3.48 -8.59 -1.31
N ILE A 42 -4.32 -7.65 -0.87
CA ILE A 42 -4.84 -7.61 0.51
C ILE A 42 -5.60 -8.89 0.83
N ILE A 43 -6.54 -9.27 -0.03
CA ILE A 43 -7.34 -10.50 0.13
C ILE A 43 -6.40 -11.71 0.17
N SER A 44 -5.41 -11.75 -0.72
CA SER A 44 -4.41 -12.83 -0.74
C SER A 44 -3.47 -12.83 0.47
N TRP A 45 -3.23 -11.68 1.10
CA TRP A 45 -2.37 -11.54 2.28
C TRP A 45 -3.08 -12.05 3.53
N TYR A 46 -4.35 -11.66 3.72
CA TYR A 46 -5.12 -12.03 4.91
C TYR A 46 -5.85 -13.38 4.78
N GLY A 47 -6.04 -13.88 3.56
CA GLY A 47 -6.70 -15.17 3.33
C GLY A 47 -8.22 -15.15 3.52
N PHE A 48 -8.83 -13.97 3.66
CA PHE A 48 -10.28 -13.78 3.68
C PHE A 48 -10.68 -12.53 2.89
N VAL A 49 -11.95 -12.47 2.48
CA VAL A 49 -12.56 -11.27 1.92
C VAL A 49 -13.14 -10.49 3.10
N PRO A 50 -12.56 -9.35 3.49
CA PRO A 50 -13.18 -8.49 4.50
C PRO A 50 -14.49 -7.92 3.99
N ASP A 51 -15.40 -7.61 4.90
CA ASP A 51 -16.68 -6.98 4.57
C ASP A 51 -16.44 -5.65 3.82
N GLU A 52 -17.38 -5.28 2.94
CA GLU A 52 -17.24 -4.10 2.08
C GLU A 52 -16.94 -2.83 2.90
N GLY A 53 -15.77 -2.22 2.68
CA GLY A 53 -15.31 -1.02 3.37
C GLY A 53 -14.06 -1.21 4.24
N ASP A 54 -13.77 -2.45 4.68
CA ASP A 54 -12.66 -2.70 5.63
C ASP A 54 -11.30 -2.97 4.97
N LEU A 55 -11.26 -3.22 3.66
CA LEU A 55 -9.99 -3.37 2.93
C LEU A 55 -9.07 -2.16 3.14
N GLU A 56 -9.67 -0.98 3.33
CA GLU A 56 -8.92 0.27 3.42
C GLU A 56 -8.22 0.47 4.76
N THR A 57 -8.68 -0.22 5.81
CA THR A 57 -8.07 -0.18 7.15
C THR A 57 -7.08 -1.32 7.37
N LEU A 58 -7.21 -2.41 6.61
CA LEU A 58 -6.41 -3.63 6.77
C LEU A 58 -5.03 -3.54 6.11
N TYR A 59 -4.71 -2.45 5.43
CA TYR A 59 -3.51 -2.42 4.62
C TYR A 59 -2.21 -2.17 5.40
N PRO A 60 -1.14 -2.96 5.21
CA PRO A 60 0.11 -2.81 5.97
C PRO A 60 0.95 -1.57 5.61
N GLY A 61 0.72 -0.95 4.45
CA GLY A 61 1.50 0.18 3.94
C GLY A 61 2.75 -0.26 3.18
N TRP A 62 2.60 -0.89 2.02
CA TRP A 62 3.70 -1.37 1.20
C TRP A 62 4.65 -0.26 0.77
N ASP A 63 5.91 -0.49 1.10
CA ASP A 63 7.02 0.36 0.73
C ASP A 63 7.49 0.01 -0.69
N TYR A 64 7.21 0.89 -1.64
CA TYR A 64 7.59 0.70 -3.06
C TYR A 64 9.10 0.84 -3.29
N THR A 65 9.90 1.18 -2.29
CA THR A 65 11.37 1.15 -2.34
C THR A 65 11.92 -0.23 -1.92
N SER A 66 11.15 -0.96 -1.10
CA SER A 66 11.56 -2.24 -0.53
C SER A 66 11.58 -3.37 -1.57
N ARG A 67 12.74 -4.04 -1.69
CA ARG A 67 12.94 -5.16 -2.63
C ARG A 67 11.96 -6.33 -2.38
N PRO A 68 11.75 -6.84 -1.13
CA PRO A 68 10.73 -7.86 -0.86
C PRO A 68 9.32 -7.49 -1.34
N ILE A 69 8.92 -6.24 -1.10
CA ILE A 69 7.61 -5.73 -1.52
C ILE A 69 7.51 -5.68 -3.05
N ARG A 70 8.54 -5.17 -3.74
CA ARG A 70 8.59 -5.18 -5.21
C ARG A 70 8.51 -6.59 -5.79
N MET A 71 9.19 -7.57 -5.18
CA MET A 71 9.12 -8.96 -5.62
C MET A 71 7.70 -9.52 -5.46
N ARG A 72 7.05 -9.25 -4.33
CA ARG A 72 5.67 -9.69 -4.06
C ARG A 72 4.69 -9.07 -5.05
N LEU A 73 4.67 -7.75 -5.17
CA LEU A 73 3.76 -7.04 -6.07
C LEU A 73 4.10 -7.25 -7.54
N GLY A 74 5.35 -7.60 -7.85
CA GLY A 74 5.79 -8.00 -9.18
C GLY A 74 5.09 -9.26 -9.71
N ARG A 75 4.25 -9.95 -8.94
CA ARG A 75 3.38 -11.00 -9.48
C ARG A 75 2.21 -10.45 -10.31
N TYR A 76 1.87 -9.17 -10.16
CA TYR A 76 0.81 -8.53 -10.93
C TYR A 76 1.33 -7.74 -12.13
N ALA A 77 0.51 -7.65 -13.19
CA ALA A 77 0.96 -7.14 -14.47
C ALA A 77 1.21 -5.63 -14.46
N ALA A 78 0.31 -4.85 -13.83
CA ALA A 78 0.45 -3.40 -13.75
C ALA A 78 1.60 -3.00 -12.84
N HIS A 79 1.73 -3.63 -11.66
CA HIS A 79 2.90 -3.43 -10.78
C HIS A 79 4.23 -3.77 -11.45
N ARG A 80 4.36 -4.90 -12.16
CA ARG A 80 5.58 -5.19 -12.95
C ARG A 80 5.91 -4.05 -13.92
N ARG A 81 4.89 -3.53 -14.60
CA ARG A 81 5.08 -2.46 -15.57
C ARG A 81 5.50 -1.16 -14.91
N LEU A 82 4.93 -0.85 -13.75
CA LEU A 82 5.30 0.28 -12.91
C LEU A 82 6.75 0.19 -12.44
N PHE A 83 7.20 -0.95 -11.91
CA PHE A 83 8.58 -1.12 -11.45
C PHE A 83 9.59 -0.98 -12.60
N ARG A 84 9.28 -1.54 -13.78
CA ARG A 84 10.09 -1.30 -14.98
C ARG A 84 10.14 0.17 -15.39
N ALA A 85 9.04 0.92 -15.19
CA ALA A 85 9.02 2.36 -15.45
C ALA A 85 9.90 3.12 -14.44
N PHE A 86 9.90 2.73 -13.16
CA PHE A 86 10.80 3.30 -12.15
C PHE A 86 12.26 3.09 -12.51
N GLU A 87 12.63 1.86 -12.90
CA GLU A 87 13.99 1.51 -13.34
C GLU A 87 14.40 2.28 -14.59
N LYS A 88 13.51 2.39 -15.60
CA LYS A 88 13.80 3.14 -16.83
C LYS A 88 13.94 4.65 -16.61
N ALA A 89 13.22 5.21 -15.64
CA ALA A 89 13.32 6.62 -15.31
C ALA A 89 14.45 6.91 -14.31
N ASP A 90 15.18 5.88 -13.86
CA ASP A 90 16.25 5.97 -12.86
C ASP A 90 15.80 6.72 -11.59
N LEU A 91 14.60 6.39 -11.10
CA LEU A 91 14.05 7.08 -9.94
C LEU A 91 14.78 6.66 -8.66
N SER A 92 15.18 7.67 -7.88
CA SER A 92 15.63 7.46 -6.51
C SER A 92 14.48 7.00 -5.60
N GLU A 93 14.81 6.36 -4.47
CA GLU A 93 13.84 5.94 -3.46
C GLU A 93 12.94 7.10 -3.01
N VAL A 94 13.53 8.29 -2.81
CA VAL A 94 12.80 9.52 -2.44
C VAL A 94 11.81 9.96 -3.52
N GLU A 95 12.12 9.76 -4.80
CA GLU A 95 11.20 10.08 -5.89
C GLU A 95 10.07 9.06 -6.00
N ILE A 96 10.37 7.79 -5.72
CA ILE A 96 9.38 6.73 -5.68
C ILE A 96 8.39 6.98 -4.54
N ASP A 97 8.86 7.30 -3.34
CA ASP A 97 8.01 7.63 -2.19
C ASP A 97 7.12 8.86 -2.43
N LYS A 98 7.60 9.83 -3.21
CA LYS A 98 6.81 11.02 -3.58
C LYS A 98 5.74 10.74 -4.62
N VAL A 99 5.87 9.68 -5.39
CA VAL A 99 4.90 9.30 -6.44
C VAL A 99 3.93 8.25 -5.94
N ALA A 100 4.41 7.30 -5.14
CA ALA A 100 3.62 6.24 -4.53
C ALA A 100 2.80 6.78 -3.37
N THR A 101 1.77 7.58 -3.68
CA THR A 101 0.85 8.19 -2.72
C THR A 101 -0.58 7.65 -2.84
N TRP A 102 -0.76 6.53 -3.54
CA TRP A 102 -2.07 5.91 -3.75
C TRP A 102 -2.46 4.98 -2.61
N PHE A 103 -3.71 4.53 -2.64
CA PHE A 103 -4.28 3.53 -1.75
C PHE A 103 -3.32 2.36 -1.54
N GLY A 104 -2.95 2.10 -0.28
CA GLY A 104 -2.01 1.04 0.01
C GLY A 104 -0.56 1.38 -0.35
N SER A 105 -0.17 2.63 -0.31
CA SER A 105 1.25 2.97 -0.22
C SER A 105 1.64 3.17 1.24
N LYS A 106 2.92 3.00 1.57
CA LYS A 106 3.48 3.43 2.85
C LYS A 106 3.16 4.91 3.12
N HIS A 107 3.20 5.75 2.09
CA HIS A 107 2.88 7.18 2.20
C HIS A 107 1.43 7.41 2.64
N GLU A 108 0.47 6.78 1.96
CA GLU A 108 -0.95 6.94 2.27
C GLU A 108 -1.28 6.47 3.69
N LYS A 109 -0.75 5.31 4.11
CA LYS A 109 -0.86 4.84 5.49
C LYS A 109 -0.28 5.84 6.50
N THR A 110 0.93 6.35 6.25
CA THR A 110 1.59 7.31 7.15
C THR A 110 0.76 8.59 7.31
N MET A 111 0.18 9.10 6.22
CA MET A 111 -0.66 10.29 6.26
C MET A 111 -1.96 10.01 7.02
N HIS A 112 -2.61 8.88 6.76
CA HIS A 112 -3.83 8.47 7.45
C HIS A 112 -3.63 8.29 8.97
N GLU A 113 -2.53 7.68 9.40
CA GLU A 113 -2.17 7.54 10.83
C GLU A 113 -1.90 8.90 11.48
N ARG A 114 -1.17 9.77 10.78
CA ARG A 114 -0.86 11.12 11.25
C ARG A 114 -2.11 11.99 11.38
N GLU A 115 -3.05 11.90 10.44
CA GLU A 115 -4.32 12.62 10.49
C GLU A 115 -5.24 12.13 11.62
N ARG A 116 -5.19 10.84 11.95
CA ARG A 116 -5.96 10.25 13.06
C ARG A 116 -5.31 10.41 14.45
N GLY A 117 -4.13 11.03 14.54
CA GLY A 117 -3.44 11.29 15.80
C GLY A 117 -2.90 10.05 16.52
N GLY A 118 -2.82 8.90 15.84
CA GLY A 118 -2.44 7.62 16.44
C GLY A 118 -0.97 7.28 16.20
N SER A 119 -0.22 7.04 17.28
CA SER A 119 1.07 6.33 17.21
C SER A 119 0.84 4.97 16.58
N ALA A 120 1.58 4.65 15.50
CA ALA A 120 1.54 3.33 14.88
C ALA A 120 1.71 2.26 15.96
N ARG A 121 0.71 1.40 16.14
CA ARG A 121 0.85 0.18 16.92
C ARG A 121 1.72 -0.72 16.04
N GLU A 122 3.01 -0.80 16.36
CA GLU A 122 3.88 -1.79 15.71
C GLU A 122 3.23 -3.16 15.88
N PRO A 123 3.25 -4.03 14.85
CA PRO A 123 2.90 -5.42 15.07
C PRO A 123 3.97 -5.95 16.03
N SER A 124 3.62 -6.07 17.32
CA SER A 124 4.47 -6.75 18.28
C SER A 124 4.71 -8.15 17.72
N ASP A 125 5.96 -8.40 17.35
CA ASP A 125 6.48 -9.73 17.11
C ASP A 125 6.05 -10.63 18.27
N GLY A 126 5.52 -11.81 17.95
CA GLY A 126 4.63 -12.60 18.80
C GLY A 126 5.08 -12.77 20.25
N GLY A 127 4.44 -12.02 21.15
CA GLY A 127 4.63 -12.11 22.60
C GLY A 127 3.28 -12.18 23.30
N ASP A 128 2.89 -13.41 23.63
CA ASP A 128 2.06 -13.83 24.77
C ASP A 128 0.88 -12.93 25.18
N LEU A 129 -0.32 -13.32 24.73
CA LEU A 129 -1.55 -12.99 25.46
C LEU A 129 -1.60 -13.87 26.71
N GLU A 130 -0.92 -13.43 27.76
CA GLU A 130 -1.11 -13.95 29.11
C GLU A 130 -2.49 -13.51 29.60
N SER A 131 -3.44 -14.43 29.44
CA SER A 131 -4.58 -14.71 30.33
C SER A 131 -4.77 -13.71 31.50
N GLU A 132 -5.71 -12.76 31.35
CA GLU A 132 -6.43 -12.19 32.50
C GLU A 132 -7.62 -13.11 32.80
N TYR A 133 -7.39 -14.14 33.61
CA TYR A 133 -8.46 -14.73 34.41
C TYR A 133 -8.79 -13.72 35.52
N GLU A 134 -9.92 -13.03 35.41
CA GLU A 134 -10.47 -12.26 36.52
C GLU A 134 -10.90 -13.24 37.63
N ASP A 135 -10.12 -13.27 38.70
CA ASP A 135 -10.41 -13.91 39.97
C ASP A 135 -11.53 -13.14 40.68
N TYR A 136 -12.77 -13.59 40.52
CA TYR A 136 -13.89 -13.16 41.38
C TYR A 136 -13.85 -13.96 42.68
N SER A 137 -12.99 -13.54 43.60
CA SER A 137 -12.98 -14.00 44.99
C SER A 137 -12.89 -12.80 45.94
N ASP A 138 -14.03 -12.43 46.52
CA ASP A 138 -14.24 -11.92 47.90
C ASP A 138 -15.56 -11.13 47.90
N ASP A 139 -16.69 -11.69 48.36
CA ASP A 139 -17.10 -11.91 49.76
C ASP A 139 -17.48 -10.61 50.51
N TYR A 140 -18.34 -10.75 51.51
CA TYR A 140 -19.15 -9.79 52.29
C TYR A 140 -20.58 -9.53 51.76
N SER A 141 -21.66 -9.74 52.51
CA SER A 141 -21.86 -10.32 53.85
C SER A 141 -23.38 -10.38 54.15
N ALA A 142 -23.77 -11.38 54.95
CA ALA A 142 -24.94 -11.48 55.84
C ALA A 142 -26.37 -11.42 55.26
#